data_AF-A0A7V1QSQ5-F1
#
_entry.id   AF-A0A7V1QSQ5-F1
#
_cell.length_a   1.000
_cell.length_b   1.000
_cell.length_c   1.000
_cell.angle_alpha   90.00
_cell.angle_beta   90.00
_cell.angle_gamma   90.00
#
_symmetry.space_group_name_H-M   'P 1'
#
loop_
_entity.id
_entity.type
_entity.pdbx_description
1 polymer ?
#
loop_
_entity_poly.entity_id
_entity_poly.type
_entity_poly.pdbx_seq_one_letter_code
_entity_poly.pdbx_strand_id
1 'polypeptide(L)'
;MRDDVPLPRLRPVDVRRVAQNGGEYLLLRDPLELTGQQVLVPLPLAPLLALLDGSRTLSRLRVELLVRYGLALDIEHLRGVVEALSRACLLEDESYGEAVRRAREAYHAAPYRAPALAGRVYPPEPADLAAVLRGFEERVNPGEGEPDGLVGLISPHIDYARGGPVYAALWRRAAPAVRAAEVAVIFGTDHSGSPGTLTLTRQAYATPWGVLPTDQDAVEAMAAALGREAAFTEELHHRAEHSVELAAVWLHYVRDGAPCTVIPVLCGHPLPYMTAVMGAAPGQDEAARAAWRRAGDALAALRAALAGRRVIAVAAADLAHVGPTFGDPEPFSPLAKYKVRLADEELLAACSAGPEAVLRAVGRVNDRYRICGLAPIALTLAFTGPVQAETVAYAQCPADHDGGDGSIVSVAGVILRTCAAGPNPFLEAGLGDGCQLLQRT
;
A
#
# COMPACT_ATOMS: atom_id res chain seq x y z
N MET A 1 1.30 1.41 -37.77
CA MET A 1 -0.08 1.27 -37.24
C MET A 1 -1.09 1.49 -38.37
N ARG A 2 -1.97 0.52 -38.68
CA ARG A 2 -2.99 0.66 -39.72
C ARG A 2 -4.22 1.43 -39.18
N ASP A 3 -4.89 2.23 -40.01
CA ASP A 3 -5.98 3.13 -39.58
C ASP A 3 -7.33 2.40 -39.34
N ASP A 4 -7.43 1.15 -39.75
CA ASP A 4 -8.58 0.27 -39.53
C ASP A 4 -8.57 -0.45 -38.17
N VAL A 5 -7.48 -0.32 -37.40
CA VAL A 5 -7.30 -0.99 -36.12
C VAL A 5 -7.52 0.00 -34.96
N PRO A 6 -8.30 -0.36 -33.93
CA PRO A 6 -8.40 0.44 -32.72
C PRO A 6 -7.03 0.67 -32.07
N LEU A 7 -6.83 1.88 -31.57
CA LEU A 7 -5.63 2.26 -30.83
C LEU A 7 -5.59 1.51 -29.50
N PRO A 8 -4.40 1.12 -29.02
CA PRO A 8 -4.24 0.59 -27.68
C PRO A 8 -4.79 1.53 -26.60
N ARG A 9 -5.31 0.94 -25.52
CA ARG A 9 -5.80 1.67 -24.36
C ARG A 9 -4.64 2.25 -23.54
N LEU A 10 -4.77 3.47 -23.06
CA LEU A 10 -3.92 4.04 -22.02
C LEU A 10 -4.26 3.34 -20.69
N ARG A 11 -3.28 2.64 -20.12
CA ARG A 11 -3.44 2.00 -18.81
C ARG A 11 -3.39 3.04 -17.69
N PRO A 12 -3.68 2.68 -16.43
CA PRO A 12 -3.40 3.54 -15.29
C PRO A 12 -1.92 3.94 -15.23
N VAL A 13 -1.65 5.23 -15.15
CA VAL A 13 -0.31 5.83 -15.12
C VAL A 13 -0.23 6.90 -14.04
N ASP A 14 0.97 7.16 -13.51
CA ASP A 14 1.21 8.32 -12.64
C ASP A 14 1.22 9.60 -13.49
N VAL A 15 0.39 10.57 -13.11
CA VAL A 15 0.20 11.83 -13.85
C VAL A 15 0.46 12.99 -12.93
N ARG A 16 1.43 13.84 -13.28
CA ARG A 16 1.75 15.05 -12.53
C ARG A 16 1.73 16.28 -13.41
N ARG A 17 1.10 17.36 -12.96
CA ARG A 17 1.22 18.66 -13.63
C ARG A 17 2.58 19.28 -13.31
N VAL A 18 3.29 19.71 -14.34
CA VAL A 18 4.60 20.34 -14.23
C VAL A 18 4.68 21.58 -15.12
N ALA A 19 5.40 22.60 -14.67
CA ALA A 19 5.72 23.77 -15.47
C ALA A 19 7.16 23.66 -15.97
N GLN A 20 7.38 23.81 -17.28
CA GLN A 20 8.71 23.76 -17.88
C GLN A 20 8.81 24.75 -19.04
N ASN A 21 9.89 25.53 -19.09
CA ASN A 21 10.16 26.51 -20.15
C ASN A 21 8.97 27.46 -20.45
N GLY A 22 8.24 27.88 -19.41
CA GLY A 22 7.07 28.76 -19.54
C GLY A 22 5.80 28.09 -20.06
N GLY A 23 5.81 26.77 -20.28
CA GLY A 23 4.63 25.98 -20.64
C GLY A 23 4.20 25.03 -19.53
N GLU A 24 2.94 24.59 -19.58
CA GLU A 24 2.38 23.59 -18.66
C GLU A 24 2.23 22.23 -19.34
N TYR A 25 2.61 21.19 -18.62
CA TYR A 25 2.63 19.82 -19.12
C TYR A 25 2.04 18.86 -18.08
N LEU A 26 1.53 17.74 -18.57
CA LEU A 26 1.31 16.52 -17.82
C LEU A 26 2.53 15.63 -18.01
N LEU A 27 3.23 15.33 -16.93
CA LEU A 27 4.28 14.32 -16.88
C LEU A 27 3.62 12.97 -16.60
N LEU A 28 3.72 12.06 -17.56
CA LEU A 28 3.24 10.68 -17.46
C LEU A 28 4.40 9.76 -17.12
N ARG A 29 4.20 8.92 -16.11
CA ARG A 29 5.17 7.92 -15.65
C ARG A 29 4.51 6.56 -15.53
N ASP A 30 5.29 5.55 -15.85
CA ASP A 30 4.93 4.17 -15.56
C ASP A 30 5.05 3.90 -14.05
N PRO A 31 3.96 3.59 -13.32
CA PRO A 31 4.04 3.19 -11.91
C PRO A 31 4.85 1.91 -11.67
N LEU A 32 4.93 1.04 -12.67
CA LEU A 32 5.75 -0.18 -12.60
C LEU A 32 7.22 0.08 -12.91
N GLU A 33 7.58 1.24 -13.46
CA GLU A 33 8.94 1.57 -13.93
C GLU A 33 9.54 0.52 -14.89
N LEU A 34 8.72 -0.07 -15.79
CA LEU A 34 9.17 -1.07 -16.77
C LEU A 34 10.20 -0.50 -17.74
N THR A 35 10.11 0.81 -17.98
CA THR A 35 11.11 1.59 -18.71
C THR A 35 11.52 2.79 -17.87
N GLY A 36 12.74 3.31 -18.09
CA GLY A 36 13.17 4.58 -17.51
C GLY A 36 12.61 5.81 -18.24
N GLN A 37 11.66 5.63 -19.16
CA GLN A 37 11.12 6.72 -19.97
C GLN A 37 9.99 7.45 -19.25
N GLN A 38 9.88 8.75 -19.51
CA GLN A 38 8.78 9.58 -19.04
C GLN A 38 8.27 10.39 -20.23
N VAL A 39 6.95 10.63 -20.28
CA VAL A 39 6.34 11.36 -21.40
C VAL A 39 5.78 12.68 -20.90
N LEU A 40 6.21 13.78 -21.51
CA LEU A 40 5.63 15.09 -21.30
C LEU A 40 4.55 15.35 -22.35
N VAL A 41 3.33 15.59 -21.90
CA VAL A 41 2.19 15.91 -22.75
C VAL A 41 1.80 17.36 -22.46
N PRO A 42 1.85 18.29 -23.43
CA PRO A 42 1.36 19.64 -23.23
C PRO A 42 -0.06 19.63 -22.67
N LEU A 43 -0.36 20.45 -21.66
CA LEU A 43 -1.65 20.45 -20.99
C LEU A 43 -2.86 20.59 -21.94
N PRO A 44 -2.80 21.39 -23.04
CA PRO A 44 -3.89 21.44 -24.04
C PRO A 44 -4.20 20.09 -24.72
N LEU A 45 -3.26 19.14 -24.72
CA LEU A 45 -3.44 17.80 -25.27
C LEU A 45 -3.97 16.78 -24.27
N ALA A 46 -4.25 17.17 -23.02
CA ALA A 46 -4.81 16.26 -22.01
C ALA A 46 -6.06 15.47 -22.47
N PRO A 47 -7.01 16.04 -23.25
CA PRO A 47 -8.16 15.29 -23.75
C PRO A 47 -7.79 14.06 -24.58
N LEU A 48 -6.66 14.07 -25.28
CA LEU A 48 -6.17 12.93 -26.07
C LEU A 48 -6.01 11.69 -25.18
N LEU A 49 -5.44 11.86 -23.99
CA LEU A 49 -5.17 10.76 -23.06
C LEU A 49 -6.47 10.08 -22.61
N ALA A 50 -7.51 10.87 -22.33
CA ALA A 50 -8.82 10.36 -21.92
C ALA A 50 -9.56 9.59 -23.03
N LEU A 51 -9.22 9.85 -24.30
CA LEU A 51 -9.84 9.19 -25.46
C LEU A 51 -9.12 7.90 -25.89
N LEU A 52 -7.93 7.62 -25.35
CA LEU A 52 -7.20 6.37 -25.57
C LEU A 52 -7.77 5.24 -24.70
N ASP A 53 -8.99 4.81 -24.99
CA ASP A 53 -9.72 3.79 -24.21
C ASP A 53 -9.80 2.42 -24.89
N GLY A 54 -9.13 2.23 -26.03
CA GLY A 54 -9.18 0.99 -26.80
C GLY A 54 -10.29 0.93 -27.86
N SER A 55 -11.18 1.93 -27.94
CA SER A 55 -12.38 1.87 -28.80
C SER A 55 -12.27 2.65 -30.12
N ARG A 56 -11.20 3.44 -30.31
CA ARG A 56 -11.07 4.41 -31.41
C ARG A 56 -9.90 4.07 -32.32
N THR A 57 -10.10 4.22 -33.62
CA THR A 57 -8.98 4.27 -34.59
C THR A 57 -8.33 5.65 -34.59
N LEU A 58 -7.17 5.77 -35.25
CA LEU A 58 -6.43 7.03 -35.35
C LEU A 58 -7.25 8.14 -36.03
N SER A 59 -7.91 7.83 -37.15
CA SER A 59 -8.82 8.77 -37.82
C SER A 59 -10.00 9.19 -36.95
N ARG A 60 -10.63 8.26 -36.22
CA ARG A 60 -11.76 8.58 -35.33
C ARG A 60 -11.31 9.47 -34.17
N LEU A 61 -10.17 9.17 -33.56
CA LEU A 61 -9.59 9.99 -32.49
C LEU A 61 -9.34 11.41 -32.98
N ARG A 62 -8.75 11.58 -34.18
CA ARG A 62 -8.51 12.90 -34.78
C ARG A 62 -9.79 13.72 -34.97
N VAL A 63 -10.84 13.09 -35.52
CA VAL A 63 -12.14 13.77 -35.72
C VAL A 63 -12.75 14.17 -34.38
N GLU A 64 -12.69 13.29 -33.37
CA GLU A 64 -13.25 13.57 -32.05
C GLU A 64 -12.51 14.69 -31.32
N LEU A 65 -11.18 14.73 -31.42
CA LEU A 65 -10.35 15.81 -30.89
C LEU A 65 -10.69 17.16 -31.51
N LEU A 66 -10.89 17.20 -32.83
CA LEU A 66 -11.28 18.42 -33.53
C LEU A 66 -12.70 18.88 -33.15
N VAL A 67 -13.68 17.98 -33.20
CA VAL A 67 -15.09 18.33 -33.02
C VAL A 67 -15.43 18.66 -31.56
N ARG A 68 -14.90 17.91 -30.59
CA ARG A 68 -15.25 18.08 -29.17
C ARG A 68 -14.37 19.07 -28.44
N TYR A 69 -13.09 19.17 -28.83
CA TYR A 69 -12.08 19.92 -28.09
C TYR A 69 -11.43 21.04 -28.93
N GLY A 70 -11.77 21.17 -30.21
CA GLY A 70 -11.19 22.18 -31.10
C GLY A 70 -9.72 21.91 -31.45
N LEU A 71 -9.21 20.70 -31.19
CA LEU A 71 -7.81 20.35 -31.36
C LEU A 71 -7.55 19.85 -32.79
N ALA A 72 -7.02 20.74 -33.63
CA ALA A 72 -6.61 20.41 -35.00
C ALA A 72 -5.20 19.81 -35.03
N LEU A 73 -5.11 18.48 -34.90
CA LEU A 73 -3.86 17.73 -35.08
C LEU A 73 -3.86 17.04 -36.44
N ASP A 74 -2.72 17.07 -37.15
CA ASP A 74 -2.54 16.17 -38.28
C ASP A 74 -2.30 14.73 -37.80
N ILE A 75 -2.51 13.80 -38.73
CA ILE A 75 -2.53 12.37 -38.40
C ILE A 75 -1.13 11.83 -38.05
N GLU A 76 -0.07 12.44 -38.55
CA GLU A 76 1.31 12.01 -38.30
C GLU A 76 1.80 12.48 -36.94
N HIS A 77 1.45 13.71 -36.51
CA HIS A 77 1.65 14.14 -35.13
C HIS A 77 0.88 13.26 -34.14
N LEU A 78 -0.38 12.95 -34.44
CA LEU A 78 -1.19 12.09 -33.56
C LEU A 78 -0.57 10.68 -33.47
N ARG A 79 -0.12 10.12 -34.60
CA ARG A 79 0.62 8.85 -34.65
C ARG A 79 1.88 8.90 -33.79
N GLY A 80 2.67 9.96 -33.93
CA GLY A 80 3.91 10.16 -33.16
C GLY A 80 3.67 10.18 -31.64
N VAL A 81 2.57 10.81 -31.19
CA VAL A 81 2.17 10.79 -29.76
C VAL A 81 1.84 9.38 -29.31
N VAL A 82 1.00 8.64 -30.04
CA VAL A 82 0.64 7.25 -29.70
C VAL A 82 1.88 6.35 -29.66
N GLU A 83 2.77 6.48 -30.63
CA GLU A 83 4.02 5.71 -30.68
C GLU A 83 4.96 6.06 -29.53
N ALA A 84 5.01 7.32 -29.09
CA ALA A 84 5.79 7.72 -27.92
C ALA A 84 5.24 7.10 -26.62
N LEU A 85 3.91 7.09 -26.46
CA LEU A 85 3.24 6.42 -25.33
C LEU A 85 3.48 4.90 -25.34
N SER A 86 3.41 4.27 -26.50
CA SER A 86 3.70 2.83 -26.70
C SER A 86 5.16 2.49 -26.34
N ARG A 87 6.14 3.26 -26.83
CA ARG A 87 7.57 3.05 -26.50
C ARG A 87 7.86 3.21 -25.00
N ALA A 88 7.16 4.12 -24.34
CA ALA A 88 7.24 4.30 -22.89
C ALA A 88 6.44 3.24 -22.11
N CYS A 89 5.85 2.26 -22.79
CA CYS A 89 5.01 1.19 -22.25
C CYS A 89 3.78 1.71 -21.47
N LEU A 90 3.23 2.87 -21.86
CA LEU A 90 2.05 3.46 -21.22
C LEU A 90 0.73 2.96 -21.83
N LEU A 91 0.79 2.22 -22.95
CA LEU A 91 -0.37 1.66 -23.62
C LEU A 91 -0.46 0.14 -23.42
N GLU A 92 -1.67 -0.40 -23.36
CA GLU A 92 -1.96 -1.84 -23.30
C GLU A 92 -1.74 -2.49 -24.68
N ASP A 93 -0.48 -2.63 -25.08
CA ASP A 93 -0.06 -3.23 -26.34
C ASP A 93 0.98 -4.36 -26.15
N GLU A 94 1.45 -4.91 -27.26
CA GLU A 94 2.45 -5.99 -27.26
C GLU A 94 3.77 -5.55 -26.62
N SER A 95 4.18 -4.29 -26.79
CA SER A 95 5.42 -3.76 -26.20
C SER A 95 5.33 -3.73 -24.68
N TYR A 96 4.19 -3.28 -24.14
CA TYR A 96 3.92 -3.37 -22.70
C TYR A 96 3.89 -4.83 -22.21
N GLY A 97 3.20 -5.72 -22.94
CA GLY A 97 3.13 -7.14 -22.58
C GLY A 97 4.50 -7.81 -22.53
N GLU A 98 5.38 -7.52 -23.48
CA GLU A 98 6.78 -7.98 -23.48
C GLU A 98 7.59 -7.39 -22.32
N ALA A 99 7.44 -6.10 -22.05
CA ALA A 99 8.13 -5.43 -20.96
C ALA A 99 7.74 -6.00 -19.59
N VAL A 100 6.45 -6.29 -19.37
CA VAL A 100 5.94 -6.96 -18.15
C VAL A 100 6.52 -8.37 -18.01
N ARG A 101 6.52 -9.18 -19.08
CA ARG A 101 7.11 -10.54 -19.04
C ARG A 101 8.58 -10.49 -18.66
N ARG A 102 9.36 -9.63 -19.32
CA ARG A 102 10.79 -9.45 -19.04
C ARG A 102 11.04 -8.97 -17.62
N ALA A 103 10.26 -7.99 -17.15
CA ALA A 103 10.39 -7.48 -15.79
C ALA A 103 10.06 -8.54 -14.75
N ARG A 104 9.04 -9.39 -14.99
CA ARG A 104 8.66 -10.49 -14.11
C ARG A 104 9.74 -11.57 -14.05
N GLU A 105 10.26 -11.99 -15.20
CA GLU A 105 11.38 -12.94 -15.29
C GLU A 105 12.60 -12.42 -14.52
N ALA A 106 12.96 -11.15 -14.71
CA ALA A 106 14.06 -10.51 -13.99
C ALA A 106 13.81 -10.44 -12.47
N TYR A 107 12.58 -10.11 -12.05
CA TYR A 107 12.20 -10.05 -10.64
C TYR A 107 12.25 -11.42 -9.96
N HIS A 108 11.84 -12.48 -10.67
CA HIS A 108 11.91 -13.86 -10.18
C HIS A 108 13.33 -14.42 -10.17
N ALA A 109 14.16 -14.05 -11.14
CA ALA A 109 15.56 -14.48 -11.21
C ALA A 109 16.47 -13.74 -10.22
N ALA A 110 16.06 -12.58 -9.72
CA ALA A 110 16.82 -11.82 -8.73
C ALA A 110 16.92 -12.60 -7.40
N PRO A 111 18.04 -12.50 -6.68
CA PRO A 111 18.19 -13.18 -5.38
C PRO A 111 17.32 -12.55 -4.27
N TYR A 112 16.93 -11.29 -4.45
CA TYR A 112 16.09 -10.50 -3.55
C TYR A 112 15.50 -9.30 -4.31
N ARG A 113 14.40 -8.76 -3.81
CA ARG A 113 13.91 -7.43 -4.16
C ARG A 113 14.90 -6.42 -3.57
N ALA A 114 15.55 -5.65 -4.44
CA ALA A 114 16.44 -4.58 -4.02
C ALA A 114 15.67 -3.47 -3.27
N PRO A 115 16.30 -2.76 -2.31
CA PRO A 115 15.67 -1.61 -1.67
C PRO A 115 15.46 -0.48 -2.69
N ALA A 116 14.22 -0.05 -2.88
CA ALA A 116 13.83 0.98 -3.84
C ALA A 116 14.02 2.41 -3.28
N LEU A 117 14.13 2.53 -1.96
CA LEU A 117 14.14 3.82 -1.25
C LEU A 117 15.52 4.21 -0.72
N ALA A 118 16.50 3.30 -0.78
CA ALA A 118 17.89 3.59 -0.42
C ALA A 118 18.45 4.73 -1.29
N GLY A 119 19.07 5.72 -0.67
CA GLY A 119 19.56 6.94 -1.31
C GLY A 119 18.48 8.00 -1.59
N ARG A 120 17.20 7.71 -1.34
CA ARG A 120 16.07 8.63 -1.56
C ARG A 120 15.36 9.00 -0.26
N VAL A 121 14.92 7.99 0.49
CA VAL A 121 14.23 8.15 1.79
C VAL A 121 15.17 7.93 2.95
N TYR A 122 16.18 7.08 2.77
CA TYR A 122 17.14 6.76 3.81
C TYR A 122 18.54 6.43 3.22
N PRO A 123 19.64 6.60 3.98
CA PRO A 123 20.98 6.30 3.48
C PRO A 123 21.17 4.83 3.06
N PRO A 124 21.89 4.54 1.96
CA PRO A 124 22.17 3.16 1.55
C PRO A 124 23.20 2.48 2.45
N GLU A 125 24.03 3.24 3.16
CA GLU A 125 25.08 2.73 4.05
C GLU A 125 24.48 2.35 5.42
N PRO A 126 24.68 1.11 5.93
CA PRO A 126 24.07 0.65 7.17
C PRO A 126 24.37 1.49 8.40
N ALA A 127 25.61 1.99 8.54
CA ALA A 127 26.01 2.80 9.68
C ALA A 127 25.35 4.18 9.67
N ASP A 128 25.27 4.82 8.50
CA ASP A 128 24.61 6.13 8.34
C ASP A 128 23.10 6.00 8.58
N LEU A 129 22.49 4.93 8.07
CA LEU A 129 21.09 4.64 8.34
C LEU A 129 20.83 4.42 9.83
N ALA A 130 21.66 3.62 10.50
CA ALA A 130 21.53 3.41 11.95
C ALA A 130 21.64 4.73 12.74
N ALA A 131 22.52 5.65 12.32
CA ALA A 131 22.64 6.97 12.93
C ALA A 131 21.37 7.83 12.74
N VAL A 132 20.76 7.78 11.55
CA VAL A 132 19.48 8.47 11.27
C VAL A 132 18.36 7.92 12.16
N LEU A 133 18.20 6.59 12.24
CA LEU A 133 17.14 5.97 13.03
C LEU A 133 17.32 6.21 14.53
N ARG A 134 18.54 6.09 15.04
CA ARG A 134 18.88 6.45 16.42
C ARG A 134 18.57 7.91 16.73
N GLY A 135 18.86 8.82 15.80
CA GLY A 135 18.55 10.24 15.94
C GLY A 135 17.05 10.52 16.09
N PHE A 136 16.16 9.65 15.60
CA PHE A 136 14.73 9.72 15.90
C PHE A 136 14.40 9.14 17.29
N GLU A 137 15.03 8.04 17.69
CA GLU A 137 14.85 7.41 19.02
C GLU A 137 15.26 8.33 20.17
N GLU A 138 16.31 9.14 19.98
CA GLU A 138 16.78 10.14 20.94
C GLU A 138 15.79 11.28 21.16
N ARG A 139 14.86 11.52 20.22
CA ARG A 139 13.87 12.61 20.27
C ARG A 139 12.55 12.21 20.91
N VAL A 140 12.38 10.94 21.25
CA VAL A 140 11.13 10.41 21.79
C VAL A 140 11.36 9.81 23.17
N ASN A 141 10.34 9.87 24.03
CA ASN A 141 10.41 9.26 25.36
C ASN A 141 10.23 7.74 25.25
N PRO A 142 10.95 6.93 26.06
CA PRO A 142 10.91 5.47 25.96
C PRO A 142 9.55 4.84 26.19
N GLY A 143 8.60 5.59 26.74
CA GLY A 143 7.39 5.02 27.29
C GLY A 143 7.73 4.22 28.56
N GLU A 144 6.69 3.79 29.27
CA GLU A 144 6.84 2.96 30.46
C GLU A 144 6.43 1.52 30.15
N GLY A 145 7.29 0.58 30.53
CA GLY A 145 7.01 -0.86 30.49
C GLY A 145 7.16 -1.52 29.11
N GLU A 146 7.49 -2.81 29.14
CA GLU A 146 7.41 -3.66 27.96
C GLU A 146 5.96 -4.12 27.78
N PRO A 147 5.36 -3.94 26.58
CA PRO A 147 3.99 -4.36 26.36
C PRO A 147 3.89 -5.89 26.29
N ASP A 148 3.29 -6.50 27.31
CA ASP A 148 2.97 -7.92 27.30
C ASP A 148 1.95 -8.28 26.21
N GLY A 149 2.11 -9.47 25.62
CA GLY A 149 1.16 -10.00 24.64
C GLY A 149 1.12 -9.27 23.30
N LEU A 150 2.15 -8.52 22.93
CA LEU A 150 2.21 -7.80 21.66
C LEU A 150 2.26 -8.78 20.48
N VAL A 151 1.25 -8.72 19.62
CA VAL A 151 1.07 -9.57 18.43
C VAL A 151 1.07 -8.79 17.11
N GLY A 152 0.97 -7.47 17.17
CA GLY A 152 1.12 -6.67 15.98
C GLY A 152 1.29 -5.18 16.20
N LEU A 153 1.50 -4.47 15.09
CA LEU A 153 1.81 -3.05 15.02
C LEU A 153 1.00 -2.40 13.89
N ILE A 154 0.63 -1.14 14.06
CA ILE A 154 0.33 -0.22 12.96
C ILE A 154 1.49 0.76 12.91
N SER A 155 2.32 0.62 11.88
CA SER A 155 3.50 1.46 11.63
C SER A 155 3.20 2.40 10.46
N PRO A 156 3.61 3.67 10.52
CA PRO A 156 3.56 4.54 9.34
C PRO A 156 4.29 3.92 8.15
N HIS A 157 3.98 4.40 6.95
CA HIS A 157 4.78 4.20 5.74
C HIS A 157 5.16 5.53 5.05
N ILE A 158 4.94 6.68 5.68
CA ILE A 158 5.48 7.96 5.20
C ILE A 158 7.02 7.95 5.25
N ASP A 159 7.70 8.77 4.44
CA ASP A 159 9.16 8.88 4.54
C ASP A 159 9.64 9.28 5.94
N TYR A 160 10.85 8.83 6.28
CA TYR A 160 11.38 8.98 7.63
C TYR A 160 11.62 10.43 8.03
N ALA A 161 11.88 11.34 7.09
CA ALA A 161 12.05 12.76 7.41
C ALA A 161 10.77 13.35 8.01
N ARG A 162 9.60 12.95 7.49
CA ARG A 162 8.29 13.37 7.99
C ARG A 162 7.82 12.56 9.21
N GLY A 163 7.96 11.23 9.18
CA GLY A 163 7.36 10.33 10.16
C GLY A 163 8.30 9.82 11.26
N GLY A 164 9.61 10.09 11.18
CA GLY A 164 10.65 9.43 11.98
C GLY A 164 10.37 9.29 13.48
N PRO A 165 9.95 10.35 14.19
CA PRO A 165 9.60 10.26 15.62
C PRO A 165 8.46 9.27 15.91
N VAL A 166 7.45 9.17 15.04
CA VAL A 166 6.32 8.23 15.23
C VAL A 166 6.80 6.79 15.05
N TYR A 167 7.63 6.52 14.04
CA TYR A 167 8.28 5.22 13.90
C TYR A 167 9.11 4.88 15.14
N ALA A 168 10.00 5.78 15.56
CA ALA A 168 10.90 5.53 16.67
C ALA A 168 10.15 5.22 17.99
N ALA A 169 9.08 5.95 18.27
CA ALA A 169 8.25 5.72 19.45
C ALA A 169 7.60 4.32 19.42
N LEU A 170 7.06 3.91 18.27
CA LEU A 170 6.43 2.61 18.07
C LEU A 170 7.44 1.46 18.15
N TRP A 171 8.47 1.51 17.31
CA TRP A 171 9.41 0.41 17.11
C TRP A 171 10.27 0.16 18.35
N ARG A 172 10.57 1.20 19.15
CA ARG A 172 11.21 1.03 20.44
C ARG A 172 10.32 0.31 21.45
N ARG A 173 9.04 0.67 21.54
CA ARG A 173 8.07 -0.07 22.38
C ARG A 173 7.88 -1.51 21.94
N ALA A 174 7.95 -1.78 20.64
CA ALA A 174 7.78 -3.11 20.07
C ALA A 174 9.04 -3.99 20.14
N ALA A 175 10.19 -3.41 20.51
CA ALA A 175 11.49 -4.04 20.31
C ALA A 175 11.65 -5.43 20.94
N PRO A 176 11.17 -5.72 22.17
CA PRO A 176 11.27 -7.06 22.75
C PRO A 176 10.54 -8.12 21.90
N ALA A 177 9.28 -7.85 21.53
CA ALA A 177 8.48 -8.76 20.71
C ALA A 177 9.07 -8.91 19.29
N VAL A 178 9.53 -7.82 18.69
CA VAL A 178 10.17 -7.81 17.37
C VAL A 178 11.46 -8.61 17.35
N ARG A 179 12.30 -8.52 18.41
CA ARG A 179 13.52 -9.34 18.54
C ARG A 179 13.21 -10.82 18.78
N ALA A 180 12.13 -11.13 19.50
CA ALA A 180 11.71 -12.50 19.76
C ALA A 180 11.01 -13.19 18.57
N ALA A 181 10.49 -12.42 17.62
CA ALA A 181 9.74 -12.92 16.48
C ALA A 181 10.58 -13.84 15.57
N GLU A 182 9.95 -14.93 15.13
CA GLU A 182 10.46 -15.84 14.10
C GLU A 182 9.99 -15.41 12.71
N VAL A 183 8.80 -14.80 12.63
CA VAL A 183 8.17 -14.32 11.39
C VAL A 183 7.55 -12.95 11.59
N ALA A 184 7.78 -12.05 10.64
CA ALA A 184 7.03 -10.81 10.51
C ALA A 184 6.10 -10.85 9.29
N VAL A 185 4.79 -10.76 9.52
CA VAL A 185 3.81 -10.60 8.43
C VAL A 185 3.59 -9.10 8.22
N ILE A 186 3.92 -8.58 7.03
CA ILE A 186 3.87 -7.14 6.75
C ILE A 186 2.80 -6.90 5.70
N PHE A 187 1.66 -6.36 6.14
CA PHE A 187 0.60 -5.87 5.27
C PHE A 187 0.93 -4.42 4.89
N GLY A 188 1.33 -4.19 3.65
CA GLY A 188 1.60 -2.86 3.11
C GLY A 188 0.51 -2.39 2.16
N THR A 189 0.30 -1.08 2.08
CA THR A 189 -0.56 -0.49 1.04
C THR A 189 0.04 -0.75 -0.34
N ASP A 190 -0.80 -1.17 -1.28
CA ASP A 190 -0.49 -1.22 -2.71
C ASP A 190 -1.06 0.03 -3.39
N HIS A 191 -0.21 1.04 -3.64
CA HIS A 191 -0.64 2.29 -4.27
C HIS A 191 -1.06 2.13 -5.73
N SER A 192 -0.68 1.01 -6.35
CA SER A 192 -1.07 0.65 -7.73
C SER A 192 -2.07 -0.52 -7.77
N GLY A 193 -2.46 -1.06 -6.61
CA GLY A 193 -3.21 -2.30 -6.49
C GLY A 193 -4.68 -2.16 -6.84
N SER A 194 -5.21 -3.16 -7.51
CA SER A 194 -6.64 -3.21 -7.81
C SER A 194 -7.49 -3.29 -6.53
N PRO A 195 -8.74 -2.80 -6.54
CA PRO A 195 -9.57 -2.82 -5.34
C PRO A 195 -9.80 -4.24 -4.79
N GLY A 196 -9.53 -4.42 -3.50
CA GLY A 196 -9.73 -5.67 -2.75
C GLY A 196 -8.74 -6.79 -3.06
N THR A 197 -7.64 -6.52 -3.75
CA THR A 197 -6.58 -7.52 -4.00
C THR A 197 -5.64 -7.69 -2.80
N LEU A 198 -5.16 -8.93 -2.65
CA LEU A 198 -3.99 -9.26 -1.84
C LEU A 198 -2.90 -9.73 -2.82
N THR A 199 -1.94 -8.86 -3.07
CA THR A 199 -0.81 -9.13 -3.97
C THR A 199 0.31 -9.76 -3.14
N LEU A 200 0.70 -10.98 -3.52
CA LEU A 200 1.74 -11.76 -2.85
C LEU A 200 3.02 -11.77 -3.66
N THR A 201 4.14 -12.07 -3.01
CA THR A 201 5.39 -12.38 -3.69
C THR A 201 6.17 -13.48 -2.98
N ARG A 202 6.91 -14.28 -3.75
CA ARG A 202 7.89 -15.25 -3.24
C ARG A 202 9.24 -14.62 -2.93
N GLN A 203 9.44 -13.38 -3.36
CA GLN A 203 10.73 -12.73 -3.34
C GLN A 203 11.09 -12.29 -1.92
N ALA A 204 12.32 -12.57 -1.51
CA ALA A 204 12.96 -12.03 -0.32
C ALA A 204 13.14 -10.51 -0.45
N TYR A 205 13.12 -9.79 0.67
CA TYR A 205 13.33 -8.35 0.69
C TYR A 205 14.73 -8.03 1.18
N ALA A 206 15.49 -7.22 0.44
CA ALA A 206 16.74 -6.67 0.94
C ALA A 206 16.51 -5.33 1.66
N THR A 207 17.31 -5.11 2.69
CA THR A 207 17.54 -3.80 3.32
C THR A 207 19.05 -3.54 3.35
N PRO A 208 19.51 -2.35 3.77
CA PRO A 208 20.96 -2.09 3.89
C PRO A 208 21.73 -3.11 4.75
N TRP A 209 21.10 -3.72 5.76
CA TRP A 209 21.76 -4.72 6.62
C TRP A 209 21.76 -6.15 6.04
N GLY A 210 21.11 -6.39 4.89
CA GLY A 210 21.08 -7.69 4.24
C GLY A 210 19.68 -8.15 3.85
N VAL A 211 19.53 -9.45 3.61
CA VAL A 211 18.32 -10.05 3.05
C VAL A 211 17.42 -10.61 4.16
N LEU A 212 16.13 -10.25 4.11
CA LEU A 212 15.06 -10.84 4.89
C LEU A 212 14.37 -11.93 4.02
N PRO A 213 14.54 -13.22 4.35
CA PRO A 213 13.96 -14.29 3.56
C PRO A 213 12.44 -14.28 3.64
N THR A 214 11.77 -14.60 2.54
CA THR A 214 10.31 -14.73 2.53
C THR A 214 9.89 -16.17 2.84
N ASP A 215 8.86 -16.33 3.68
CA ASP A 215 8.27 -17.64 3.97
C ASP A 215 7.45 -18.13 2.78
N GLN A 216 8.08 -18.90 1.89
CA GLN A 216 7.43 -19.31 0.64
C GLN A 216 6.27 -20.27 0.90
N ASP A 217 6.37 -21.18 1.88
CA ASP A 217 5.31 -22.14 2.18
C ASP A 217 4.03 -21.44 2.66
N ALA A 218 4.18 -20.44 3.54
CA ALA A 218 3.05 -19.62 3.98
C ALA A 218 2.46 -18.77 2.84
N VAL A 219 3.30 -18.23 1.94
CA VAL A 219 2.84 -17.52 0.73
C VAL A 219 2.06 -18.46 -0.20
N GLU A 220 2.52 -19.70 -0.40
CA GLU A 220 1.79 -20.68 -1.22
C GLU A 220 0.46 -21.08 -0.59
N ALA A 221 0.40 -21.21 0.74
CA ALA A 221 -0.85 -21.49 1.45
C ALA A 221 -1.89 -20.37 1.23
N MET A 222 -1.48 -19.10 1.32
CA MET A 222 -2.34 -17.96 0.97
C MET A 222 -2.75 -17.98 -0.50
N ALA A 223 -1.80 -18.21 -1.41
CA ALA A 223 -2.06 -18.22 -2.85
C ALA A 223 -3.05 -19.32 -3.25
N ALA A 224 -3.04 -20.47 -2.58
CA ALA A 224 -4.01 -21.53 -2.80
C ALA A 224 -5.44 -21.10 -2.43
N ALA A 225 -5.61 -20.36 -1.33
CA ALA A 225 -6.91 -19.83 -0.90
C ALA A 225 -7.39 -18.66 -1.78
N LEU A 226 -6.48 -17.80 -2.24
CA LEU A 226 -6.80 -16.67 -3.13
C LEU A 226 -7.10 -17.10 -4.57
N GLY A 227 -6.49 -18.20 -5.02
CA GLY A 227 -6.27 -18.50 -6.42
C GLY A 227 -4.96 -17.89 -6.92
N ARG A 228 -4.11 -18.73 -7.53
CA ARG A 228 -2.73 -18.36 -7.91
C ARG A 228 -2.65 -17.14 -8.82
N GLU A 229 -3.55 -17.03 -9.78
CA GLU A 229 -3.59 -15.88 -10.68
C GLU A 229 -3.85 -14.60 -9.88
N ALA A 230 -4.92 -14.56 -9.07
CA ALA A 230 -5.25 -13.41 -8.24
C ALA A 230 -4.12 -13.01 -7.27
N ALA A 231 -3.36 -13.98 -6.76
CA ALA A 231 -2.25 -13.73 -5.85
C ALA A 231 -1.01 -13.09 -6.51
N PHE A 232 -0.74 -13.38 -7.79
CA PHE A 232 0.53 -13.00 -8.44
C PHE A 232 0.38 -12.12 -9.68
N THR A 233 -0.83 -11.85 -10.17
CA THR A 233 -1.04 -10.98 -11.35
C THR A 233 -0.37 -9.62 -11.17
N GLU A 234 -0.52 -9.00 -10.00
CA GLU A 234 0.03 -7.68 -9.67
C GLU A 234 1.41 -7.74 -8.96
N GLU A 235 2.07 -8.91 -8.91
CA GLU A 235 3.29 -9.14 -8.11
C GLU A 235 4.41 -8.10 -8.36
N LEU A 236 4.51 -7.55 -9.58
CA LEU A 236 5.52 -6.52 -9.89
C LEU A 236 5.36 -5.22 -9.08
N HIS A 237 4.20 -4.96 -8.48
CA HIS A 237 3.97 -3.80 -7.62
C HIS A 237 4.96 -3.80 -6.45
N HIS A 238 5.31 -4.99 -5.93
CA HIS A 238 6.30 -5.13 -4.87
C HIS A 238 7.62 -4.45 -5.21
N ARG A 239 8.04 -4.38 -6.49
CA ARG A 239 9.35 -3.87 -6.89
C ARG A 239 9.60 -2.40 -6.50
N ALA A 240 8.59 -1.55 -6.69
CA ALA A 240 8.69 -0.11 -6.44
C ALA A 240 7.87 0.37 -5.23
N GLU A 241 6.92 -0.45 -4.75
CA GLU A 241 6.10 -0.12 -3.59
C GLU A 241 6.95 0.01 -2.31
N HIS A 242 6.66 1.05 -1.54
CA HIS A 242 7.49 1.54 -0.44
C HIS A 242 7.00 1.09 0.93
N SER A 243 5.70 0.79 1.06
CA SER A 243 5.06 0.53 2.34
C SER A 243 5.71 -0.61 3.13
N VAL A 244 5.86 -1.78 2.50
CA VAL A 244 6.51 -2.95 3.10
C VAL A 244 7.98 -2.69 3.42
N GLU A 245 8.70 -2.00 2.52
CA GLU A 245 10.14 -1.74 2.67
C GLU A 245 10.44 -0.91 3.91
N LEU A 246 9.66 0.15 4.16
CA LEU A 246 9.90 1.03 5.30
C LEU A 246 9.69 0.32 6.64
N ALA A 247 8.70 -0.57 6.74
CA ALA A 247 8.52 -1.42 7.91
C ALA A 247 9.63 -2.48 8.04
N ALA A 248 10.06 -3.08 6.92
CA ALA A 248 11.13 -4.07 6.89
C ALA A 248 12.49 -3.49 7.34
N VAL A 249 12.77 -2.24 6.99
CA VAL A 249 13.99 -1.52 7.42
C VAL A 249 13.97 -1.30 8.93
N TRP A 250 12.86 -0.83 9.52
CA TRP A 250 12.74 -0.70 10.97
C TRP A 250 12.81 -2.04 11.71
N LEU A 251 12.17 -3.08 11.16
CA LEU A 251 12.28 -4.45 11.66
C LEU A 251 13.75 -4.91 11.73
N HIS A 252 14.52 -4.71 10.65
CA HIS A 252 15.91 -5.13 10.58
C HIS A 252 16.81 -4.30 11.53
N TYR A 253 16.54 -2.99 11.65
CA TYR A 253 17.22 -2.10 12.60
C TYR A 253 17.02 -2.51 14.07
N VAL A 254 15.76 -2.72 14.48
CA VAL A 254 15.41 -3.14 15.85
C VAL A 254 16.01 -4.50 16.22
N ARG A 255 16.28 -5.34 15.22
CA ARG A 255 16.93 -6.64 15.39
C ARG A 255 18.45 -6.58 15.30
N ASP A 256 19.04 -5.37 15.31
CA ASP A 256 20.48 -5.16 15.26
C ASP A 256 21.13 -5.84 14.04
N GLY A 257 20.42 -5.86 12.89
CA GLY A 257 20.87 -6.51 11.67
C GLY A 257 20.69 -8.04 11.63
N ALA A 258 20.05 -8.65 12.63
CA ALA A 258 19.72 -10.06 12.59
C ALA A 258 18.51 -10.29 11.67
N PRO A 259 18.60 -11.23 10.70
CA PRO A 259 17.50 -11.47 9.78
C PRO A 259 16.24 -11.97 10.51
N CYS A 260 15.10 -11.71 9.90
CA CYS A 260 13.79 -12.22 10.30
C CYS A 260 13.10 -12.72 9.03
N THR A 261 12.46 -13.89 9.11
CA THR A 261 11.61 -14.33 8.00
C THR A 261 10.43 -13.38 7.85
N VAL A 262 10.12 -12.96 6.64
CA VAL A 262 9.02 -12.02 6.36
C VAL A 262 7.96 -12.65 5.47
N ILE A 263 6.74 -12.12 5.55
CA ILE A 263 5.65 -12.40 4.62
C ILE A 263 5.10 -11.05 4.14
N PRO A 264 5.62 -10.53 3.02
CA PRO A 264 5.17 -9.26 2.47
C PRO A 264 3.85 -9.44 1.71
N VAL A 265 2.82 -8.72 2.12
CA VAL A 265 1.49 -8.73 1.50
C VAL A 265 1.12 -7.31 1.12
N LEU A 266 0.94 -7.07 -0.18
CA LEU A 266 0.45 -5.80 -0.68
C LEU A 266 -1.08 -5.81 -0.74
N CYS A 267 -1.69 -4.77 -0.16
CA CYS A 267 -3.13 -4.65 0.04
C CYS A 267 -3.67 -3.56 -0.87
N GLY A 268 -4.49 -3.94 -1.86
CA GLY A 268 -5.14 -3.01 -2.78
C GLY A 268 -6.24 -2.16 -2.11
N HIS A 269 -6.88 -1.29 -2.91
CA HIS A 269 -7.84 -0.31 -2.40
C HIS A 269 -8.99 -0.97 -1.59
N PRO A 270 -9.36 -0.45 -0.40
CA PRO A 270 -10.29 -1.10 0.55
C PRO A 270 -11.77 -1.09 0.13
N LEU A 271 -12.10 -0.55 -1.04
CA LEU A 271 -13.49 -0.28 -1.46
C LEU A 271 -14.38 -1.54 -1.38
N PRO A 272 -13.99 -2.71 -1.91
CA PRO A 272 -14.81 -3.91 -1.80
C PRO A 272 -15.07 -4.33 -0.35
N TYR A 273 -14.10 -4.14 0.56
CA TYR A 273 -14.25 -4.49 1.98
C TYR A 273 -15.20 -3.52 2.68
N MET A 274 -15.07 -2.21 2.42
CA MET A 274 -16.01 -1.22 2.94
C MET A 274 -17.43 -1.49 2.45
N THR A 275 -17.61 -1.79 1.15
CA THR A 275 -18.91 -2.13 0.58
C THR A 275 -19.51 -3.38 1.24
N ALA A 276 -18.70 -4.43 1.49
CA ALA A 276 -19.17 -5.65 2.13
C ALA A 276 -19.68 -5.41 3.57
N VAL A 277 -19.07 -4.49 4.31
CA VAL A 277 -19.42 -4.21 5.72
C VAL A 277 -20.53 -3.16 5.85
N MET A 278 -20.55 -2.15 4.98
CA MET A 278 -21.58 -1.10 5.00
C MET A 278 -22.90 -1.55 4.40
N GLY A 279 -22.88 -2.59 3.56
CA GLY A 279 -24.00 -2.99 2.70
C GLY A 279 -24.10 -2.11 1.45
N ALA A 280 -24.59 -2.68 0.36
CA ALA A 280 -24.81 -1.97 -0.92
C ALA A 280 -26.16 -2.33 -1.55
N ALA A 281 -26.48 -1.65 -2.67
CA ALA A 281 -27.62 -2.02 -3.50
C ALA A 281 -27.51 -3.49 -3.97
N PRO A 282 -28.64 -4.18 -4.19
CA PRO A 282 -28.65 -5.59 -4.61
C PRO A 282 -27.74 -5.84 -5.85
N GLY A 283 -26.81 -6.78 -5.74
CA GLY A 283 -25.88 -7.19 -6.82
C GLY A 283 -24.44 -6.67 -6.68
N GLN A 284 -24.22 -5.45 -6.18
CA GLN A 284 -22.87 -4.94 -5.86
C GLN A 284 -22.31 -5.56 -4.57
N ASP A 285 -23.21 -5.97 -3.69
CA ASP A 285 -22.92 -6.57 -2.38
C ASP A 285 -22.27 -7.97 -2.51
N GLU A 286 -22.63 -8.77 -3.53
CA GLU A 286 -22.13 -10.15 -3.61
C GLU A 286 -20.65 -10.23 -3.99
N ALA A 287 -20.20 -9.43 -4.97
CA ALA A 287 -18.79 -9.38 -5.35
C ALA A 287 -17.91 -8.83 -4.22
N ALA A 288 -18.39 -7.78 -3.54
CA ALA A 288 -17.74 -7.21 -2.37
C ALA A 288 -17.60 -8.22 -1.22
N ARG A 289 -18.69 -8.92 -0.87
CA ARG A 289 -18.67 -9.98 0.14
C ARG A 289 -17.77 -11.15 -0.27
N ALA A 290 -17.76 -11.53 -1.55
CA ALA A 290 -16.87 -12.57 -2.03
C ALA A 290 -15.38 -12.17 -1.91
N ALA A 291 -15.04 -10.90 -2.20
CA ALA A 291 -13.70 -10.38 -2.01
C ALA A 291 -13.29 -10.40 -0.52
N TRP A 292 -14.20 -9.97 0.38
CA TRP A 292 -13.95 -10.02 1.83
C TRP A 292 -13.78 -11.44 2.37
N ARG A 293 -14.65 -12.38 1.96
CA ARG A 293 -14.54 -13.81 2.32
C ARG A 293 -13.22 -14.40 1.84
N ARG A 294 -12.84 -14.16 0.58
CA ARG A 294 -11.59 -14.66 -0.01
C ARG A 294 -10.36 -14.14 0.74
N ALA A 295 -10.36 -12.87 1.13
CA ALA A 295 -9.31 -12.32 1.99
C ALA A 295 -9.27 -13.04 3.35
N GLY A 296 -10.43 -13.26 3.97
CA GLY A 296 -10.55 -14.04 5.22
C GLY A 296 -10.01 -15.47 5.11
N ASP A 297 -10.32 -16.19 4.03
CA ASP A 297 -9.83 -17.55 3.75
C ASP A 297 -8.30 -17.57 3.60
N ALA A 298 -7.73 -16.58 2.91
CA ALA A 298 -6.28 -16.44 2.78
C ALA A 298 -5.60 -16.16 4.12
N LEU A 299 -6.18 -15.29 4.96
CA LEU A 299 -5.68 -15.02 6.31
C LEU A 299 -5.80 -16.24 7.24
N ALA A 300 -6.85 -17.06 7.06
CA ALA A 300 -6.99 -18.32 7.78
C ALA A 300 -5.92 -19.34 7.36
N ALA A 301 -5.65 -19.48 6.06
CA ALA A 301 -4.55 -20.30 5.55
C ALA A 301 -3.19 -19.83 6.07
N LEU A 302 -2.95 -18.52 6.10
CA LEU A 302 -1.74 -17.93 6.66
C LEU A 302 -1.58 -18.27 8.15
N ARG A 303 -2.63 -18.11 8.96
CA ARG A 303 -2.60 -18.48 10.38
C ARG A 303 -2.26 -19.95 10.57
N ALA A 304 -2.88 -20.84 9.80
CA ALA A 304 -2.62 -22.27 9.89
C ALA A 304 -1.16 -22.61 9.54
N ALA A 305 -0.60 -21.98 8.50
CA ALA A 305 0.80 -22.16 8.10
C ALA A 305 1.82 -21.62 9.13
N LEU A 306 1.39 -20.70 10.00
CA LEU A 306 2.23 -20.07 11.02
C LEU A 306 1.99 -20.59 12.45
N ALA A 307 1.13 -21.60 12.60
CA ALA A 307 0.83 -22.18 13.90
C ALA A 307 2.11 -22.72 14.59
N GLY A 308 2.24 -22.44 15.89
CA GLY A 308 3.39 -22.77 16.72
C GLY A 308 4.55 -21.76 16.66
N ARG A 309 4.48 -20.71 15.83
CA ARG A 309 5.58 -19.75 15.62
C ARG A 309 5.33 -18.43 16.34
N ARG A 310 6.41 -17.77 16.73
CA ARG A 310 6.37 -16.39 17.26
C ARG A 310 6.20 -15.41 16.11
N VAL A 311 4.95 -15.02 15.84
CA VAL A 311 4.59 -14.11 14.76
C VAL A 311 4.41 -12.69 15.27
N ILE A 312 4.90 -11.72 14.51
CA ILE A 312 4.54 -10.31 14.64
C ILE A 312 3.84 -9.83 13.36
N ALA A 313 2.66 -9.24 13.46
CA ALA A 313 1.96 -8.65 12.32
C ALA A 313 2.21 -7.13 12.24
N VAL A 314 2.41 -6.58 11.05
CA VAL A 314 2.65 -5.15 10.84
C VAL A 314 1.73 -4.63 9.75
N ALA A 315 0.82 -3.72 10.10
CA ALA A 315 0.17 -2.85 9.13
C ALA A 315 1.13 -1.69 8.83
N ALA A 316 1.74 -1.69 7.66
CA ALA A 316 2.50 -0.54 7.15
C ALA A 316 1.50 0.43 6.49
N ALA A 317 1.05 1.42 7.26
CA ALA A 317 -0.16 2.19 7.02
C ALA A 317 -0.03 3.64 7.51
N ASP A 318 -0.30 4.59 6.62
CA ASP A 318 -0.63 5.97 6.97
C ASP A 318 -2.17 6.15 7.06
N LEU A 319 -2.60 7.24 7.70
CA LEU A 319 -4.02 7.58 7.89
C LEU A 319 -4.50 8.55 6.79
N ALA A 320 -5.02 9.72 7.15
CA ALA A 320 -5.64 10.66 6.23
C ALA A 320 -4.63 11.34 5.28
N HIS A 321 -5.05 11.56 4.04
CA HIS A 321 -4.35 12.30 2.99
C HIS A 321 -5.27 13.42 2.47
N VAL A 322 -5.01 14.66 2.87
CA VAL A 322 -5.91 15.80 2.61
C VAL A 322 -5.17 17.07 2.22
N GLY A 323 -5.87 17.93 1.47
CA GLY A 323 -5.37 19.19 0.93
C GLY A 323 -5.08 19.14 -0.57
N PRO A 324 -4.61 20.25 -1.16
CA PRO A 324 -4.39 20.39 -2.60
C PRO A 324 -3.51 19.32 -3.23
N THR A 325 -2.49 18.85 -2.51
CA THR A 325 -1.60 17.78 -2.98
C THR A 325 -2.36 16.46 -3.24
N PHE A 326 -3.48 16.24 -2.53
CA PHE A 326 -4.32 15.04 -2.63
C PHE A 326 -5.64 15.29 -3.37
N GLY A 327 -5.76 16.43 -4.06
CA GLY A 327 -6.89 16.75 -4.93
C GLY A 327 -8.05 17.47 -4.24
N ASP A 328 -7.88 17.96 -3.00
CA ASP A 328 -8.84 18.89 -2.42
C ASP A 328 -8.66 20.29 -3.04
N PRO A 329 -9.74 21.05 -3.27
CA PRO A 329 -9.64 22.31 -4.03
C PRO A 329 -8.88 23.41 -3.29
N GLU A 330 -8.88 23.38 -1.96
CA GLU A 330 -8.36 24.45 -1.11
C GLU A 330 -7.45 23.89 -0.01
N PRO A 331 -6.43 24.66 0.43
CA PRO A 331 -5.64 24.37 1.62
C PRO A 331 -6.50 24.10 2.86
N PHE A 332 -6.12 23.11 3.65
CA PHE A 332 -6.83 22.79 4.90
C PHE A 332 -6.51 23.82 6.00
N SER A 333 -7.54 24.47 6.51
CA SER A 333 -7.43 25.36 7.66
C SER A 333 -7.08 24.60 8.95
N PRO A 334 -6.58 25.27 10.01
CA PRO A 334 -6.35 24.64 11.31
C PRO A 334 -7.57 23.88 11.86
N LEU A 335 -8.78 24.41 11.65
CA LEU A 335 -10.02 23.75 12.04
C LEU A 335 -10.28 22.48 11.21
N ALA A 336 -9.98 22.49 9.92
CA ALA A 336 -10.12 21.31 9.07
C ALA A 336 -9.13 20.20 9.49
N LYS A 337 -7.87 20.57 9.77
CA LYS A 337 -6.85 19.64 10.30
C LYS A 337 -7.26 19.03 11.64
N TYR A 338 -7.87 19.83 12.53
CA TYR A 338 -8.41 19.33 13.79
C TYR A 338 -9.55 18.32 13.58
N LYS A 339 -10.46 18.55 12.61
CA LYS A 339 -11.52 17.58 12.27
C LYS A 339 -10.96 16.27 11.72
N VAL A 340 -9.88 16.33 10.93
CA VAL A 340 -9.16 15.14 10.46
C VAL A 340 -8.60 14.38 11.65
N ARG A 341 -7.96 15.07 12.60
CA ARG A 341 -7.45 14.44 13.83
C ARG A 341 -8.54 13.72 14.62
N LEU A 342 -9.71 14.33 14.81
CA LEU A 342 -10.81 13.66 15.52
C LEU A 342 -11.29 12.39 14.80
N ALA A 343 -11.33 12.41 13.46
CA ALA A 343 -11.68 11.23 12.67
C ALA A 343 -10.60 10.13 12.75
N ASP A 344 -9.33 10.50 12.75
CA ASP A 344 -8.22 9.57 12.98
C ASP A 344 -8.30 8.94 14.37
N GLU A 345 -8.57 9.75 15.41
CA GLU A 345 -8.74 9.26 16.78
C GLU A 345 -9.93 8.29 16.91
N GLU A 346 -11.05 8.54 16.23
CA GLU A 346 -12.19 7.61 16.15
C GLU A 346 -11.80 6.30 15.46
N LEU A 347 -11.08 6.37 14.34
CA LEU A 347 -10.58 5.20 13.61
C LEU A 347 -9.63 4.34 14.47
N LEU A 348 -8.69 5.00 15.14
CA LEU A 348 -7.71 4.35 16.02
C LEU A 348 -8.40 3.68 17.21
N ALA A 349 -9.40 4.34 17.82
CA ALA A 349 -10.20 3.75 18.89
C ALA A 349 -11.01 2.54 18.40
N ALA A 350 -11.46 2.53 17.14
CA ALA A 350 -12.19 1.41 16.55
C ALA A 350 -11.33 0.15 16.33
N CYS A 351 -10.00 0.25 16.37
CA CYS A 351 -9.11 -0.90 16.15
C CYS A 351 -9.35 -2.03 17.17
N SER A 352 -9.59 -1.70 18.44
CA SER A 352 -9.92 -2.70 19.48
C SER A 352 -11.28 -3.37 19.27
N ALA A 353 -12.17 -2.78 18.48
CA ALA A 353 -13.45 -3.37 18.10
C ALA A 353 -13.36 -4.25 16.84
N GLY A 354 -12.17 -4.35 16.23
CA GLY A 354 -11.88 -5.24 15.13
C GLY A 354 -12.05 -4.64 13.72
N PRO A 355 -11.80 -5.44 12.67
CA PRO A 355 -11.65 -4.96 11.30
C PRO A 355 -12.90 -4.27 10.74
N GLU A 356 -14.08 -4.81 11.02
CA GLU A 356 -15.34 -4.22 10.55
C GLU A 356 -15.64 -2.86 11.19
N ALA A 357 -15.19 -2.63 12.42
CA ALA A 357 -15.39 -1.35 13.09
C ALA A 357 -14.55 -0.25 12.41
N VAL A 358 -13.30 -0.56 12.08
CA VAL A 358 -12.40 0.32 11.33
C VAL A 358 -12.95 0.60 9.93
N LEU A 359 -13.40 -0.42 9.20
CA LEU A 359 -14.02 -0.27 7.87
C LEU A 359 -15.29 0.60 7.93
N ARG A 360 -16.12 0.46 8.97
CA ARG A 360 -17.32 1.30 9.17
C ARG A 360 -16.96 2.75 9.51
N ALA A 361 -15.93 2.99 10.31
CA ALA A 361 -15.52 4.34 10.67
C ALA A 361 -15.19 5.17 9.42
N VAL A 362 -14.43 4.61 8.48
CA VAL A 362 -14.11 5.29 7.21
C VAL A 362 -15.28 5.28 6.22
N GLY A 363 -16.01 4.16 6.13
CA GLY A 363 -17.16 4.01 5.24
C GLY A 363 -18.28 5.04 5.52
N ARG A 364 -18.52 5.40 6.78
CA ARG A 364 -19.52 6.43 7.17
C ARG A 364 -19.23 7.81 6.60
N VAL A 365 -17.95 8.12 6.37
CA VAL A 365 -17.51 9.38 5.76
C VAL A 365 -17.12 9.22 4.29
N ASN A 366 -17.48 8.09 3.68
CA ASN A 366 -17.23 7.73 2.28
C ASN A 366 -15.76 7.93 1.88
N ASP A 367 -14.83 7.56 2.77
CA ASP A 367 -13.38 7.70 2.56
C ASP A 367 -12.94 9.11 2.12
N ARG A 368 -13.66 10.17 2.56
CA ARG A 368 -13.35 11.57 2.23
C ARG A 368 -11.92 12.02 2.59
N TYR A 369 -11.25 11.27 3.47
CA TYR A 369 -9.90 11.55 3.94
C TYR A 369 -8.85 10.64 3.28
N ARG A 370 -9.24 9.77 2.33
CA ARG A 370 -8.35 8.99 1.47
C ARG A 370 -7.33 8.19 2.29
N ILE A 371 -7.84 7.33 3.19
CA ILE A 371 -6.99 6.60 4.14
C ILE A 371 -6.32 5.40 3.45
N CYS A 372 -5.10 5.61 2.97
CA CYS A 372 -4.35 4.58 2.23
C CYS A 372 -4.05 3.32 3.06
N GLY A 373 -3.92 3.46 4.38
CA GLY A 373 -3.63 2.37 5.31
C GLY A 373 -4.84 1.54 5.73
N LEU A 374 -6.05 1.86 5.26
CA LEU A 374 -7.28 1.23 5.74
C LEU A 374 -7.29 -0.29 5.49
N ALA A 375 -6.91 -0.74 4.29
CA ALA A 375 -6.87 -2.17 3.98
C ALA A 375 -5.81 -2.90 4.83
N PRO A 376 -4.54 -2.47 4.89
CA PRO A 376 -3.54 -3.05 5.80
C PRO A 376 -3.98 -3.14 7.27
N ILE A 377 -4.60 -2.08 7.80
CA ILE A 377 -5.08 -2.06 9.19
C ILE A 377 -6.18 -3.10 9.38
N ALA A 378 -7.21 -3.09 8.54
CA ALA A 378 -8.32 -4.04 8.63
C ALA A 378 -7.84 -5.48 8.48
N LEU A 379 -6.95 -5.77 7.53
CA LEU A 379 -6.43 -7.13 7.30
C LEU A 379 -5.52 -7.59 8.44
N THR A 380 -4.72 -6.69 9.01
CA THR A 380 -3.90 -7.00 10.19
C THR A 380 -4.78 -7.36 11.38
N LEU A 381 -5.83 -6.58 11.68
CA LEU A 381 -6.78 -6.89 12.76
C LEU A 381 -7.54 -8.18 12.49
N ALA A 382 -7.94 -8.42 11.23
CA ALA A 382 -8.57 -9.67 10.81
C ALA A 382 -7.62 -10.86 10.97
N PHE A 383 -6.31 -10.68 10.81
CA PHE A 383 -5.27 -11.71 10.95
C PHE A 383 -4.92 -12.00 12.42
N THR A 384 -4.74 -10.97 13.25
CA THR A 384 -4.38 -11.12 14.67
C THR A 384 -5.55 -11.58 15.55
N GLY A 385 -6.79 -11.40 15.09
CA GLY A 385 -7.97 -11.65 15.90
C GLY A 385 -8.19 -10.55 16.96
N PRO A 386 -8.97 -10.83 18.02
CA PRO A 386 -9.29 -9.84 19.06
C PRO A 386 -8.03 -9.31 19.77
N VAL A 387 -7.86 -7.99 19.73
CA VAL A 387 -6.71 -7.28 20.32
C VAL A 387 -7.15 -6.03 21.08
N GLN A 388 -6.31 -5.60 22.01
CA GLN A 388 -6.33 -4.24 22.52
C GLN A 388 -5.33 -3.40 21.72
N ALA A 389 -5.82 -2.35 21.08
CA ALA A 389 -5.00 -1.36 20.39
C ALA A 389 -4.64 -0.21 21.32
N GLU A 390 -3.38 0.20 21.31
CA GLU A 390 -2.89 1.36 22.05
C GLU A 390 -2.05 2.26 21.15
N THR A 391 -2.49 3.50 20.98
CA THR A 391 -1.76 4.52 20.22
C THR A 391 -0.56 5.02 21.04
N VAL A 392 0.64 4.75 20.55
CA VAL A 392 1.91 5.17 21.14
C VAL A 392 2.29 6.58 20.71
N ALA A 393 1.99 6.92 19.44
CA ALA A 393 2.30 8.22 18.87
C ALA A 393 1.34 8.56 17.73
N TYR A 394 1.13 9.86 17.48
CA TYR A 394 0.33 10.39 16.39
C TYR A 394 0.93 11.70 15.89
N ALA A 395 0.91 11.93 14.58
CA ALA A 395 1.33 13.20 13.99
C ALA A 395 0.51 13.53 12.73
N GLN A 396 0.42 14.83 12.43
CA GLN A 396 0.00 15.34 11.12
C GLN A 396 1.23 15.96 10.45
N CYS A 397 1.71 15.33 9.40
CA CYS A 397 2.92 15.70 8.68
C CYS A 397 2.55 16.59 7.48
N PRO A 398 3.26 17.71 7.24
CA PRO A 398 3.11 18.50 6.02
C PRO A 398 3.37 17.66 4.76
N ALA A 399 2.61 17.93 3.69
CA ALA A 399 2.69 17.18 2.44
C ALA A 399 2.88 18.06 1.19
N ASP A 400 2.86 19.38 1.33
CA ASP A 400 3.05 20.28 0.19
C ASP A 400 4.49 20.25 -0.32
N HIS A 401 4.65 20.29 -1.64
CA HIS A 401 5.96 20.23 -2.30
C HIS A 401 6.80 21.50 -2.13
N ASP A 402 6.18 22.62 -1.79
CA ASP A 402 6.82 23.92 -1.54
C ASP A 402 7.13 24.17 -0.05
N GLY A 403 6.88 23.18 0.81
CA GLY A 403 7.04 23.30 2.25
C GLY A 403 5.90 24.04 2.95
N GLY A 404 4.78 24.29 2.25
CA GLY A 404 3.54 24.74 2.86
C GLY A 404 2.92 23.73 3.83
N ASP A 405 1.83 24.14 4.48
CA ASP A 405 1.06 23.31 5.40
C ASP A 405 -0.42 23.15 4.97
N GLY A 406 -0.76 23.50 3.74
CA GLY A 406 -2.10 23.35 3.17
C GLY A 406 -2.54 21.91 2.94
N SER A 407 -1.59 20.99 2.74
CA SER A 407 -1.80 19.55 2.64
C SER A 407 -1.12 18.80 3.77
N ILE A 408 -1.78 17.78 4.31
CA ILE A 408 -1.23 16.95 5.37
C ILE A 408 -1.45 15.46 5.10
N VAL A 409 -0.52 14.66 5.63
CA VAL A 409 -0.70 13.22 5.86
C VAL A 409 -0.71 12.99 7.37
N SER A 410 -1.69 12.28 7.90
CA SER A 410 -1.66 11.85 9.30
C SER A 410 -1.09 10.45 9.44
N VAL A 411 -0.34 10.23 10.52
CA VAL A 411 0.34 8.96 10.80
C VAL A 411 0.21 8.61 12.28
N ALA A 412 0.17 7.32 12.59
CA ALA A 412 0.09 6.82 13.95
C ALA A 412 1.00 5.61 14.15
N GLY A 413 1.54 5.49 15.35
CA GLY A 413 2.18 4.28 15.84
C GLY A 413 1.25 3.61 16.84
N VAL A 414 0.79 2.39 16.56
CA VAL A 414 -0.13 1.64 17.42
C VAL A 414 0.45 0.27 17.72
N ILE A 415 0.42 -0.14 18.99
CA ILE A 415 0.70 -1.53 19.38
C ILE A 415 -0.61 -2.30 19.52
N LEU A 416 -0.61 -3.56 19.11
CA LEU A 416 -1.73 -4.48 19.19
C LEU A 416 -1.37 -5.63 20.14
N ARG A 417 -2.11 -5.74 21.24
CA ARG A 417 -1.88 -6.74 22.29
C ARG A 417 -3.01 -7.75 22.34
N THR A 418 -2.71 -9.02 22.61
CA THR A 418 -3.74 -10.02 22.91
C THR A 418 -4.56 -9.59 24.12
N CYS A 419 -5.88 -9.76 24.08
CA CYS A 419 -6.70 -9.60 25.26
C CYS A 419 -6.28 -10.63 26.33
N ALA A 420 -6.08 -10.20 27.58
CA ALA A 420 -5.50 -10.97 28.71
C ALA A 420 -6.23 -12.28 29.13
N ALA A 421 -7.21 -12.74 28.35
CA ALA A 421 -7.94 -14.00 28.54
C ALA A 421 -8.05 -14.83 27.24
N GLY A 422 -7.37 -14.46 26.16
CA GLY A 422 -7.38 -15.19 24.89
C GLY A 422 -6.02 -15.82 24.60
N PRO A 423 -5.98 -17.05 24.03
CA PRO A 423 -4.72 -17.66 23.61
C PRO A 423 -4.04 -16.80 22.53
N ASN A 424 -2.71 -16.75 22.54
CA ASN A 424 -1.98 -16.22 21.39
C ASN A 424 -2.36 -17.11 20.18
N PRO A 425 -2.97 -16.54 19.12
CA PRO A 425 -3.54 -17.33 18.03
C PRO A 425 -2.49 -18.13 17.25
N PHE A 426 -1.20 -17.86 17.48
CA PHE A 426 -0.08 -18.53 16.85
C PHE A 426 0.68 -19.49 17.76
N LEU A 427 0.48 -19.50 19.09
CA LEU A 427 1.32 -20.30 20.00
C LEU A 427 0.58 -21.48 20.65
N GLU A 428 -0.75 -21.52 20.67
CA GLU A 428 -1.51 -22.66 21.20
C GLU A 428 -2.06 -23.56 20.08
N ALA A 429 -1.21 -24.44 19.56
CA ALA A 429 -1.63 -25.66 18.88
C ALA A 429 -1.40 -26.85 19.83
N GLY A 430 -2.18 -26.92 20.91
CA GLY A 430 -2.05 -27.98 21.90
C GLY A 430 -3.22 -28.03 22.87
N LEU A 431 -4.08 -29.03 22.66
CA LEU A 431 -5.15 -29.55 23.54
C LEU A 431 -6.56 -28.92 23.40
N GLY A 432 -7.47 -29.69 22.80
CA GLY A 432 -8.87 -29.81 23.28
C GLY A 432 -9.98 -29.33 22.33
N ASP A 433 -10.85 -30.26 21.95
CA ASP A 433 -12.14 -30.04 21.29
C ASP A 433 -12.96 -28.88 21.89
N GLY A 434 -13.64 -28.11 21.02
CA GLY A 434 -14.61 -27.12 21.51
C GLY A 434 -15.23 -26.17 20.49
N CYS A 435 -15.42 -26.55 19.23
CA CYS A 435 -16.17 -25.73 18.27
C CYS A 435 -17.67 -26.08 18.29
N GLN A 436 -18.39 -25.56 19.28
CA GLN A 436 -19.84 -25.36 19.20
C GLN A 436 -20.21 -24.09 19.94
N LEU A 437 -20.68 -23.08 19.21
CA LEU A 437 -21.82 -22.21 19.54
C LEU A 437 -21.71 -20.93 18.73
N LEU A 438 -22.59 -20.77 17.75
CA LEU A 438 -23.53 -19.64 17.63
C LEU A 438 -24.28 -19.77 16.29
N GLN A 439 -25.30 -20.62 16.31
CA GLN A 439 -26.51 -20.44 15.49
C GLN A 439 -27.68 -20.23 16.45
N ARG A 440 -28.60 -19.34 16.06
CA ARG A 440 -29.85 -18.92 16.72
C ARG A 440 -29.61 -17.82 17.77
N THR A 441 -30.23 -16.65 17.71
CA THR A 441 -31.54 -16.22 17.19
C THR A 441 -31.47 -14.87 16.49
#